data_AF-A0A1Y4HF13-F1
#
_entry.id   AF-A0A1Y4HF13-F1
#
_cell.length_a   1.000
_cell.length_b   1.000
_cell.length_c   1.000
_cell.angle_alpha   90.00
_cell.angle_beta   90.00
_cell.angle_gamma   90.00
#
_symmetry.space_group_name_H-M   'P 1'
#
loop_
_entity.id
_entity.type
_entity.pdbx_description
1 polymer ?
#
loop_
_entity_poly.entity_id
_entity_poly.type
_entity_poly.pdbx_seq_one_letter_code
_entity_poly.pdbx_strand_id
1 'polypeptide(L)'
;MSRIEVYVNNLFAAIPDSREAREMKRNIIDSMEDNYQALRDAGKNENEAFGEVVSQFGTVDEIREALGVQTGAGQEGGTPVPPEMLEDYLVFRKKFALLLPAGIVLCVLGLVVMLFLEPLLGDMASAFLFLFAALGAGLIVYICLEEDSWSKIEKSWKRGQGPVRYQPEEAPEEEPEREVSPHKKRRKRLTGRINSVIMLAATLWFLVQGFWLGHWGTAWVVFPVAGVACALMKELVKLVMER
;
A
#
# COMPACT_ATOMS: atom_id res chain seq x y z
N MET A 1 -2.44 28.79 -1.02
CA MET A 1 -1.21 28.04 -1.32
C MET A 1 -0.99 28.04 -2.82
N SER A 2 0.01 28.77 -3.28
CA SER A 2 0.41 28.76 -4.70
C SER A 2 1.22 27.49 -5.02
N ARG A 3 1.33 27.12 -6.30
CA ARG A 3 2.16 25.96 -6.73
C ARG A 3 3.63 26.14 -6.33
N ILE A 4 4.10 27.38 -6.31
CA ILE A 4 5.45 27.77 -5.91
C ILE A 4 5.66 27.50 -4.42
N GLU A 5 4.73 27.93 -3.55
CA GLU A 5 4.81 27.63 -2.13
C GLU A 5 4.93 26.12 -1.86
N VAL A 6 4.15 25.28 -2.56
CA VAL A 6 4.21 23.83 -2.41
C VAL A 6 5.58 23.28 -2.82
N TYR A 7 6.12 23.76 -3.94
CA TYR A 7 7.45 23.36 -4.41
C TYR A 7 8.54 23.75 -3.41
N VAL A 8 8.58 25.01 -2.98
CA VAL A 8 9.59 25.49 -2.03
C VAL A 8 9.44 24.83 -0.65
N ASN A 9 8.21 24.56 -0.20
CA ASN A 9 7.97 23.79 1.02
C ASN A 9 8.59 22.40 0.95
N ASN A 10 8.51 21.73 -0.22
CA ASN A 10 9.13 20.43 -0.44
C ASN A 10 10.66 20.52 -0.50
N LEU A 11 11.22 21.58 -1.09
CA LEU A 11 12.67 21.83 -1.09
C LEU A 11 13.23 21.99 0.33
N PHE A 12 12.52 22.71 1.19
CA PHE A 12 12.91 22.96 2.58
C PHE A 12 12.46 21.86 3.56
N ALA A 13 11.77 20.81 3.10
CA ALA A 13 11.23 19.76 3.99
C ALA A 13 12.32 19.00 4.75
N ALA A 14 13.52 18.92 4.17
CA ALA A 14 14.68 18.22 4.72
C ALA A 14 15.74 19.17 5.32
N ILE A 15 15.39 20.45 5.53
CA ILE A 15 16.27 21.46 6.15
C ILE A 15 15.75 21.72 7.58
N PRO A 16 16.62 21.70 8.62
CA PRO A 16 16.21 22.02 9.97
C PRO A 16 15.52 23.38 10.03
N ASP A 17 14.42 23.46 10.79
CA ASP A 17 13.65 24.69 10.93
C ASP A 17 14.39 25.72 11.80
N SER A 18 15.32 26.45 11.18
CA SER A 18 16.08 27.55 11.78
C SER A 18 15.51 28.90 11.35
N ARG A 19 15.84 29.95 12.12
CA ARG A 19 15.43 31.32 11.79
C ARG A 19 15.93 31.73 10.39
N GLU A 20 17.15 31.34 10.07
CA GLU A 20 17.83 31.59 8.79
C GLU A 20 17.19 30.80 7.64
N ALA A 21 16.86 29.53 7.86
CA ALA A 21 16.15 28.71 6.87
C ALA A 21 14.75 29.26 6.55
N ARG A 22 14.01 29.76 7.54
CA ARG A 22 12.70 30.40 7.29
C ARG A 22 12.82 31.71 6.52
N GLU A 23 13.88 32.47 6.77
CA GLU A 23 14.12 33.73 6.08
C GLU A 23 14.52 33.49 4.62
N MET A 24 15.44 32.56 4.38
CA MET A 24 15.82 32.14 3.04
C MET A 24 14.64 31.54 2.27
N LYS A 25 13.81 30.72 2.93
CA LYS A 25 12.58 30.18 2.36
C LYS A 25 11.61 31.26 1.88
N ARG A 26 11.39 32.32 2.69
CA ARG A 26 10.53 33.45 2.28
C ARG A 26 11.12 34.18 1.07
N ASN A 27 12.42 34.49 1.12
CA ASN A 27 13.09 35.18 0.01
C ASN A 27 13.03 34.38 -1.30
N ILE A 28 13.12 33.05 -1.24
CA ILE A 28 13.00 32.18 -2.42
C ILE A 28 11.56 32.15 -2.94
N ILE A 29 10.56 32.07 -2.05
CA ILE A 29 9.15 32.13 -2.45
C ILE A 29 8.87 33.46 -3.17
N ASP A 30 9.24 34.58 -2.55
CA ASP A 30 8.99 35.92 -3.09
C ASP A 30 9.66 36.09 -4.48
N SER A 31 10.93 35.69 -4.59
CA SER A 31 11.67 35.78 -5.85
C SER A 31 11.13 34.86 -6.96
N MET A 32 10.70 33.64 -6.61
CA MET A 32 10.05 32.75 -7.57
C MET A 32 8.70 33.30 -8.03
N GLU A 33 7.93 33.88 -7.13
CA GLU A 33 6.59 34.40 -7.40
C GLU A 33 6.64 35.65 -8.27
N ASP A 34 7.61 36.53 -8.03
CA ASP A 34 7.89 37.70 -8.87
C ASP A 34 8.31 37.30 -10.30
N ASN A 35 9.25 36.36 -10.45
CA ASN A 35 9.69 35.87 -11.76
C ASN A 35 8.57 35.12 -12.50
N TYR A 36 7.80 34.31 -11.77
CA TYR A 36 6.64 33.63 -12.33
C TYR A 36 5.63 34.65 -12.86
N GLN A 37 5.30 35.68 -12.09
CA GLN A 37 4.34 36.70 -12.51
C GLN A 37 4.86 37.49 -13.72
N ALA A 38 6.15 37.83 -13.76
CA ALA A 38 6.76 38.48 -14.91
C ALA A 38 6.66 37.63 -16.20
N LEU A 39 6.85 36.31 -16.11
CA LEU A 39 6.70 35.40 -17.26
C LEU A 39 5.23 35.27 -17.69
N ARG A 40 4.29 35.33 -16.74
CA ARG A 40 2.85 35.35 -17.03
C ARG A 40 2.46 36.64 -17.76
N ASP A 41 2.99 37.78 -17.33
CA ASP A 41 2.75 39.08 -17.94
C ASP A 41 3.41 39.19 -19.34
N ALA A 42 4.53 38.48 -19.55
CA ALA A 42 5.15 38.30 -20.85
C ALA A 42 4.39 37.35 -21.80
N GLY A 43 3.24 36.82 -21.36
CA GLY A 43 2.35 35.98 -22.17
C GLY A 43 2.66 34.49 -22.14
N LYS A 44 3.58 34.01 -21.28
CA LYS A 44 3.85 32.57 -21.16
C LYS A 44 2.71 31.86 -20.45
N ASN A 45 2.48 30.61 -20.86
CA ASN A 45 1.50 29.76 -20.20
C ASN A 45 1.99 29.36 -18.80
N GLU A 46 1.06 29.01 -17.90
CA GLU A 46 1.35 28.71 -16.49
C GLU A 46 2.38 27.59 -16.30
N ASN A 47 2.35 26.54 -17.13
CA ASN A 47 3.24 25.40 -16.98
C ASN A 47 4.66 25.69 -17.50
N GLU A 48 4.77 26.48 -18.56
CA GLU A 48 6.03 26.95 -19.12
C GLU A 48 6.70 27.97 -18.19
N ALA A 49 5.94 28.94 -17.69
CA ALA A 49 6.42 29.90 -16.69
C ALA A 49 6.92 29.19 -15.42
N PHE A 50 6.17 28.19 -14.92
CA PHE A 50 6.59 27.42 -13.76
C PHE A 50 7.85 26.59 -14.01
N GLY A 51 7.93 25.87 -15.14
CA GLY A 51 9.10 25.06 -15.47
C GLY A 51 10.37 25.89 -15.63
N GLU A 52 10.25 27.08 -16.19
CA GLU A 52 11.38 28.00 -16.38
C GLU A 52 11.85 28.60 -15.05
N VAL A 53 10.94 29.03 -14.17
CA VAL A 53 11.30 29.48 -12.82
C VAL A 53 11.99 28.37 -12.04
N VAL A 54 11.47 27.14 -12.07
CA VAL A 54 12.09 26.00 -11.40
C VAL A 54 13.51 25.74 -11.91
N SER A 55 13.77 25.94 -13.20
CA SER A 55 15.11 25.72 -13.78
C SER A 55 16.15 26.79 -13.38
N GLN A 56 15.70 27.99 -12.99
CA GLN A 56 16.58 29.09 -12.58
C GLN A 56 17.00 28.99 -11.11
N PHE A 57 16.27 28.23 -10.30
CA PHE A 57 16.61 27.99 -8.91
C PHE A 57 17.35 26.66 -8.78
N GLY A 58 18.47 26.72 -8.07
CA GLY A 58 19.35 25.59 -7.81
C GLY A 58 18.69 24.40 -7.12
N THR A 59 19.44 23.31 -7.03
CA THR A 59 19.02 22.11 -6.29
C THR A 59 19.06 22.36 -4.78
N VAL A 60 18.40 21.48 -4.02
CA VAL A 60 18.39 21.52 -2.53
C VAL A 60 19.81 21.56 -1.96
N ASP A 61 20.78 20.95 -2.66
CA ASP A 61 22.18 20.89 -2.24
C ASP A 61 22.86 22.27 -2.23
N GLU A 62 22.54 23.14 -3.19
CA GLU A 62 23.07 24.52 -3.23
C GLU A 62 22.55 25.37 -2.06
N ILE A 63 21.29 25.16 -1.68
CA ILE A 63 20.67 25.84 -0.52
C ILE A 63 21.30 25.36 0.79
N ARG A 64 21.65 24.06 0.89
CA ARG A 64 22.32 23.49 2.06
C ARG A 64 23.73 24.02 2.25
N GLU A 65 24.46 24.17 1.14
CA GLU A 65 25.80 24.77 1.12
C GLU A 65 25.76 26.24 1.56
N ALA A 66 24.80 27.03 1.04
CA ALA A 66 24.65 28.44 1.38
C ALA A 66 24.33 28.69 2.87
N LEU A 67 23.62 27.77 3.53
CA LEU A 67 23.29 27.86 4.95
C LEU A 67 24.42 27.35 5.87
N GLY A 68 25.54 26.87 5.33
CA GLY A 68 26.67 26.35 6.13
C GLY A 68 26.31 25.13 6.99
N VAL A 69 25.21 24.45 6.65
CA VAL A 69 24.66 23.34 7.42
C VAL A 69 25.40 22.05 7.05
N GLN A 70 26.55 21.80 7.67
CA GLN A 70 27.02 20.43 7.84
C GLN A 70 26.19 19.78 8.95
N THR A 71 25.04 19.19 8.60
CA THR A 71 24.27 18.43 9.58
C THR A 71 25.04 17.15 9.91
N GLY A 72 25.67 17.13 11.08
CA GLY A 72 26.13 15.90 11.69
C GLY A 72 24.97 14.91 11.84
N ALA A 73 25.17 13.71 11.29
CA ALA A 73 24.44 12.48 11.63
C ALA A 73 22.90 12.57 11.65
N GLY A 74 22.30 13.10 10.59
CA GLY A 74 20.85 13.01 10.39
C GLY A 74 20.40 13.65 9.09
N GLN A 75 20.18 12.82 8.06
CA GLN A 75 19.45 13.13 6.82
C GLN A 75 20.20 13.90 5.72
N GLU A 76 21.25 13.25 5.21
CA GLU A 76 21.63 13.33 3.80
C GLU A 76 21.54 11.94 3.18
N GLY A 77 20.94 11.86 2.00
CA GLY A 77 20.92 10.65 1.17
C GLY A 77 20.11 9.51 1.76
N GLY A 78 18.98 9.16 1.13
CA GLY A 78 18.61 7.75 1.15
C GLY A 78 19.85 7.00 0.66
N THR A 79 20.48 6.18 1.52
CA THR A 79 21.57 5.30 1.11
C THR A 79 21.12 4.64 -0.19
N PRO A 80 21.85 4.82 -1.31
CA PRO A 80 21.56 4.09 -2.53
C PRO A 80 21.37 2.64 -2.14
N VAL A 81 20.19 2.07 -2.42
CA VAL A 81 19.94 0.67 -2.14
C VAL A 81 21.07 -0.08 -2.84
N PRO A 82 21.91 -0.84 -2.12
CA PRO A 82 22.94 -1.63 -2.78
C PRO A 82 22.27 -2.42 -3.89
N PRO A 83 22.77 -2.37 -5.14
CA PRO A 83 22.10 -3.01 -6.27
C PRO A 83 21.78 -4.48 -5.97
N GLU A 84 22.60 -5.14 -5.15
CA GLU A 84 22.40 -6.47 -4.57
C GLU A 84 21.05 -6.66 -3.85
N MET A 85 20.66 -5.74 -2.95
CA MET A 85 19.41 -5.86 -2.18
C MET A 85 18.16 -5.59 -3.04
N LEU A 86 18.28 -4.78 -4.08
CA LEU A 86 17.19 -4.55 -5.02
C LEU A 86 16.96 -5.81 -5.86
N GLU A 87 18.03 -6.41 -6.36
CA GLU A 87 17.97 -7.61 -7.20
C GLU A 87 17.36 -8.80 -6.43
N ASP A 88 17.73 -8.98 -5.17
CA ASP A 88 17.14 -9.97 -4.27
C ASP A 88 15.63 -9.78 -4.08
N TYR A 89 15.18 -8.53 -3.91
CA TYR A 89 13.76 -8.21 -3.79
C TYR A 89 12.98 -8.51 -5.08
N LEU A 90 13.57 -8.27 -6.27
CA LEU A 90 12.90 -8.58 -7.54
C LEU A 90 12.78 -10.07 -7.79
N VAL A 91 13.83 -10.83 -7.45
CA VAL A 91 13.82 -12.29 -7.51
C VAL A 91 12.78 -12.85 -6.54
N PHE A 92 12.72 -12.33 -5.31
CA PHE A 92 11.70 -12.68 -4.33
C PHE A 92 10.30 -12.43 -4.88
N ARG A 93 10.05 -11.25 -5.46
CA ARG A 93 8.72 -10.88 -5.94
C ARG A 93 8.25 -11.69 -7.15
N LYS A 94 9.17 -12.05 -8.06
CA LYS A 94 8.86 -12.97 -9.17
C LYS A 94 8.49 -14.36 -8.65
N LYS A 95 9.22 -14.87 -7.64
CA LYS A 95 8.88 -16.14 -6.99
C LYS A 95 7.53 -16.07 -6.28
N PHE A 96 7.25 -14.97 -5.57
CA PHE A 96 5.98 -14.73 -4.90
C PHE A 96 4.80 -14.76 -5.88
N ALA A 97 4.90 -14.02 -6.98
CA ALA A 97 3.86 -13.94 -8.01
C ALA A 97 3.58 -15.29 -8.71
N LEU A 98 4.55 -16.21 -8.73
CA LEU A 98 4.40 -17.52 -9.35
C LEU A 98 3.97 -18.60 -8.34
N LEU A 99 4.53 -18.62 -7.14
CA LEU A 99 4.22 -19.65 -6.16
C LEU A 99 2.84 -19.48 -5.50
N LEU A 100 2.34 -18.25 -5.31
CA LEU A 100 1.02 -18.00 -4.74
C LEU A 100 -0.12 -18.62 -5.59
N PRO A 101 -0.22 -18.35 -6.91
CA PRO A 101 -1.19 -19.03 -7.75
C PRO A 101 -0.90 -20.53 -7.87
N ALA A 102 0.37 -20.96 -7.82
CA ALA A 102 0.70 -22.39 -7.83
C ALA A 102 0.12 -23.14 -6.62
N GLY A 103 0.13 -22.55 -5.42
CA GLY A 103 -0.51 -23.14 -4.24
C GLY A 103 -2.03 -23.26 -4.38
N ILE A 104 -2.68 -22.27 -4.99
CA ILE A 104 -4.13 -22.30 -5.26
C ILE A 104 -4.44 -23.40 -6.30
N VAL A 105 -3.67 -23.47 -7.38
CA VAL A 105 -3.81 -24.51 -8.41
C VAL A 105 -3.63 -25.90 -7.80
N LEU A 106 -2.70 -26.08 -6.85
CA LEU A 106 -2.52 -27.34 -6.14
C LEU A 106 -3.75 -27.74 -5.30
N CYS A 107 -4.38 -26.78 -4.62
CA CYS A 107 -5.64 -27.02 -3.90
C CYS A 107 -6.78 -27.43 -4.85
N VAL A 108 -6.90 -26.74 -5.99
CA VAL A 108 -7.92 -27.04 -7.02
C VAL A 108 -7.65 -28.41 -7.65
N LEU A 109 -6.38 -28.75 -7.91
CA LEU A 109 -6.00 -30.06 -8.40
C LEU A 109 -6.40 -31.17 -7.40
N GLY A 110 -6.25 -30.92 -6.09
CA GLY A 110 -6.73 -31.83 -5.05
C GLY A 110 -8.23 -32.11 -5.13
N LEU A 111 -9.05 -31.10 -5.42
CA LEU A 111 -10.49 -31.26 -5.66
C LEU A 111 -10.77 -32.11 -6.90
N VAL A 112 -10.06 -31.85 -7.99
CA VAL A 112 -10.21 -32.61 -9.24
C VAL A 112 -9.83 -34.07 -9.03
N VAL A 113 -8.68 -34.34 -8.40
CA VAL A 113 -8.21 -35.70 -8.11
C VAL A 113 -9.22 -36.45 -7.23
N MET A 114 -9.80 -35.78 -6.23
CA MET A 114 -10.82 -36.39 -5.38
C MET A 114 -12.04 -36.86 -6.19
N LEU A 115 -12.58 -36.03 -7.09
CA LEU A 115 -13.71 -36.40 -7.96
C LEU A 115 -13.43 -37.60 -8.85
N PHE A 116 -12.19 -37.75 -9.34
CA PHE A 116 -11.79 -38.89 -10.17
C PHE A 116 -11.52 -40.16 -9.36
N LEU A 117 -11.01 -40.05 -8.12
CA LEU A 117 -10.68 -41.19 -7.27
C LEU A 117 -11.87 -41.70 -6.45
N GLU A 118 -12.90 -40.90 -6.25
CA GLU A 118 -14.13 -41.26 -5.52
C GLU A 118 -14.76 -42.59 -5.99
N PRO A 119 -14.95 -42.86 -7.30
CA PRO A 119 -15.48 -44.16 -7.75
C PRO A 119 -14.56 -45.35 -7.46
N LEU A 120 -13.27 -45.13 -7.18
CA LEU A 120 -12.27 -46.19 -6.96
C LEU A 120 -11.98 -46.45 -5.48
N LEU A 121 -11.89 -45.40 -4.67
CA LEU A 121 -11.43 -45.45 -3.28
C LEU A 121 -12.52 -45.10 -2.26
N GLY A 122 -13.71 -44.68 -2.70
CA GLY A 122 -14.82 -44.28 -1.83
C GLY A 122 -14.43 -43.16 -0.87
N ASP A 123 -14.84 -43.26 0.39
CA ASP A 123 -14.61 -42.24 1.42
C ASP A 123 -13.12 -41.89 1.64
N MET A 124 -12.21 -42.80 1.31
CA MET A 124 -10.75 -42.59 1.41
C MET A 124 -10.23 -41.55 0.39
N ALA A 125 -10.99 -41.24 -0.66
CA ALA A 125 -10.65 -40.19 -1.63
C ALA A 125 -10.58 -38.79 -0.98
N SER A 126 -11.39 -38.55 0.05
CA SER A 126 -11.39 -37.29 0.80
C SER A 126 -10.05 -37.02 1.52
N ALA A 127 -9.31 -38.08 1.91
CA ALA A 127 -7.99 -37.94 2.54
C ALA A 127 -6.96 -37.31 1.59
N PHE A 128 -7.04 -37.61 0.30
CA PHE A 128 -6.17 -36.99 -0.70
C PHE A 128 -6.46 -35.51 -0.88
N LEU A 129 -7.74 -35.11 -0.85
CA LEU A 129 -8.11 -33.69 -0.86
C LEU A 129 -7.48 -32.94 0.31
N PHE A 130 -7.59 -33.47 1.53
CA PHE A 130 -7.00 -32.81 2.70
C PHE A 130 -5.48 -32.75 2.63
N LEU A 131 -4.82 -33.77 2.06
CA LEU A 131 -3.38 -33.75 1.84
C LEU A 131 -2.95 -32.65 0.85
N PHE A 132 -3.57 -32.59 -0.33
CA PHE A 132 -3.25 -31.56 -1.33
C PHE A 132 -3.61 -30.15 -0.85
N ALA A 133 -4.74 -29.99 -0.14
CA ALA A 133 -5.14 -28.73 0.45
C ALA A 133 -4.17 -28.29 1.57
N ALA A 134 -3.70 -29.20 2.41
CA ALA A 134 -2.71 -28.89 3.45
C ALA A 134 -1.37 -28.46 2.84
N LEU A 135 -0.92 -29.13 1.78
CA LEU A 135 0.30 -28.76 1.06
C LEU A 135 0.16 -27.41 0.37
N GLY A 136 -0.94 -27.16 -0.34
CA GLY A 136 -1.21 -25.89 -1.01
C GLY A 136 -1.34 -24.73 -0.03
N ALA A 137 -2.11 -24.90 1.05
CA ALA A 137 -2.24 -23.89 2.10
C ALA A 137 -0.93 -23.64 2.84
N GLY A 138 -0.16 -24.69 3.14
CA GLY A 138 1.16 -24.56 3.77
C GLY A 138 2.14 -23.77 2.91
N LEU A 139 2.14 -24.00 1.59
CA LEU A 139 2.94 -23.26 0.64
C LEU A 139 2.54 -21.77 0.61
N ILE A 140 1.24 -21.47 0.52
CA ILE A 140 0.72 -20.09 0.52
C ILE A 140 1.11 -19.37 1.82
N VAL A 141 0.92 -20.01 2.97
CA VAL A 141 1.25 -19.41 4.28
C VAL A 141 2.75 -19.15 4.41
N TYR A 142 3.59 -20.09 4.00
CA TYR A 142 5.05 -19.91 4.01
C TYR A 142 5.46 -18.65 3.22
N ILE A 143 4.91 -18.48 2.03
CA ILE A 143 5.21 -17.36 1.14
C ILE A 143 4.67 -16.04 1.71
N CYS A 144 3.45 -16.05 2.28
CA CYS A 144 2.88 -14.86 2.93
C CYS A 144 3.70 -14.41 4.15
N LEU A 145 4.23 -15.34 4.94
CA LEU A 145 5.09 -15.02 6.08
C LEU A 145 6.40 -14.35 5.62
N GLU A 146 6.96 -14.82 4.50
CA GLU A 146 8.17 -14.24 3.94
C GLU A 146 7.91 -12.83 3.38
N GLU A 147 6.79 -12.63 2.67
CA GLU A 147 6.36 -11.30 2.21
C GLU A 147 6.14 -10.32 3.38
N ASP A 148 5.56 -10.78 4.49
CA ASP A 148 5.36 -9.93 5.67
C ASP A 148 6.68 -9.47 6.30
N SER A 149 7.73 -10.28 6.21
CA SER A 149 9.09 -9.91 6.65
C SER A 149 9.66 -8.81 5.74
N TRP A 150 9.59 -9.01 4.42
CA TRP A 150 10.06 -8.04 3.44
C TRP A 150 9.23 -6.74 3.44
N SER A 151 7.92 -6.81 3.65
CA SER A 151 7.05 -5.64 3.74
C SER A 151 7.32 -4.80 4.99
N LYS A 152 7.80 -5.42 6.09
CA LYS A 152 8.24 -4.67 7.28
C LYS A 152 9.53 -3.89 7.01
N ILE A 153 10.47 -4.50 6.28
CA ILE A 153 11.70 -3.85 5.83
C ILE A 153 11.35 -2.71 4.85
N GLU A 154 10.39 -2.93 3.94
CA GLU A 154 9.89 -1.90 3.04
C GLU A 154 9.17 -0.77 3.80
N LYS A 155 8.35 -1.09 4.80
CA LYS A 155 7.63 -0.11 5.62
C LYS A 155 8.55 0.65 6.58
N SER A 156 9.64 0.05 7.06
CA SER A 156 10.67 0.76 7.84
C SER A 156 11.48 1.69 6.93
N TRP A 157 11.77 1.25 5.70
CA TRP A 157 12.43 2.04 4.67
C TRP A 157 11.58 3.23 4.18
N LYS A 158 10.30 3.01 3.82
CA LYS A 158 9.33 4.07 3.44
C LYS A 158 9.05 5.09 4.55
N ARG A 159 9.25 4.71 5.82
CA ARG A 159 9.11 5.62 6.97
C ARG A 159 10.35 6.49 7.17
N GLY A 160 11.48 6.10 6.58
CA GLY A 160 12.74 6.85 6.57
C GLY A 160 13.10 7.49 5.23
N GLN A 161 12.38 7.22 4.15
CA GLN A 161 12.66 7.76 2.81
C GLN A 161 11.49 8.55 2.22
N GLY A 162 11.82 9.75 1.71
CA GLY A 162 11.10 10.41 0.62
C GLY A 162 11.22 9.62 -0.71
N PRO A 163 10.67 10.12 -1.83
CA PRO A 163 10.08 9.29 -2.87
C PRO A 163 11.11 8.61 -3.79
N VAL A 164 11.61 7.42 -3.43
CA VAL A 164 12.20 6.50 -4.41
C VAL A 164 11.17 5.41 -4.72
N ARG A 165 10.38 5.67 -5.77
CA ARG A 165 9.35 4.75 -6.26
C ARG A 165 10.05 3.71 -7.15
N TYR A 166 10.29 2.50 -6.63
CA TYR A 166 10.49 1.36 -7.50
C TYR A 166 9.19 1.14 -8.28
N GLN A 167 9.18 1.48 -9.56
CA GLN A 167 8.03 1.36 -10.45
C GLN A 167 8.23 0.07 -11.27
N PRO A 168 7.56 -1.03 -10.91
CA PRO A 168 7.72 -2.29 -11.62
C PRO A 168 6.87 -2.25 -12.90
N GLU A 169 7.47 -2.65 -14.01
CA GLU A 169 6.86 -2.56 -15.35
C GLU A 169 5.52 -3.32 -15.49
N GLU A 170 5.20 -4.26 -14.60
CA GLU A 170 3.89 -4.94 -14.55
C GLU A 170 3.49 -5.31 -13.10
N ALA A 171 3.17 -4.32 -12.27
CA ALA A 171 2.37 -4.53 -11.07
C ALA A 171 0.98 -3.90 -11.28
N PRO A 172 -0.12 -4.55 -10.86
CA PRO A 172 -1.41 -3.85 -10.79
C PRO A 172 -1.18 -2.56 -10.00
N GLU A 173 -1.41 -1.41 -10.62
CA GLU A 173 -1.20 -0.11 -9.98
C GLU A 173 -2.13 0.00 -8.76
N GLU A 174 -1.64 -0.37 -7.58
CA GLU A 174 -2.18 0.19 -6.35
C GLU A 174 -1.74 1.65 -6.32
N GLU A 175 -2.66 2.53 -6.73
CA GLU A 175 -2.47 3.97 -6.65
C GLU A 175 -1.91 4.33 -5.26
N PRO A 176 -0.77 5.06 -5.19
CA PRO A 176 -0.26 5.52 -3.91
C PRO A 176 -1.39 6.29 -3.23
N GLU A 177 -1.67 5.96 -1.96
CA GLU A 177 -2.67 6.64 -1.13
C GLU A 177 -2.38 8.15 -1.13
N ARG A 178 -2.91 8.88 -2.14
CA ARG A 178 -2.97 10.34 -2.17
C ARG A 178 -3.53 10.73 -0.82
N GLU A 179 -2.82 11.58 -0.09
CA GLU A 179 -3.11 12.01 1.28
C GLU A 179 -4.58 11.80 1.61
N VAL A 180 -4.85 10.66 2.23
CA VAL A 180 -6.22 10.18 2.39
C VAL A 180 -6.88 11.19 3.31
N SER A 181 -7.78 12.00 2.76
CA SER A 181 -8.51 13.01 3.51
C SER A 181 -8.98 12.39 4.84
N PRO A 182 -8.91 13.12 5.98
CA PRO A 182 -9.18 12.55 7.29
C PRO A 182 -10.52 11.79 7.35
N HIS A 183 -11.45 12.20 6.50
CA HIS A 183 -12.72 11.57 6.21
C HIS A 183 -12.63 10.14 5.62
N LYS A 184 -11.81 9.90 4.59
CA LYS A 184 -11.62 8.57 3.97
C LYS A 184 -10.86 7.61 4.91
N LYS A 185 -9.99 8.13 5.79
CA LYS A 185 -9.30 7.34 6.83
C LYS A 185 -10.25 6.91 7.96
N ARG A 186 -11.14 7.81 8.41
CA ARG A 186 -12.23 7.48 9.34
C ARG A 186 -13.17 6.43 8.75
N ARG A 187 -13.53 6.57 7.47
CA ARG A 187 -14.35 5.59 6.72
C ARG A 187 -13.73 4.19 6.75
N LYS A 188 -12.46 4.06 6.34
CA LYS A 188 -11.74 2.77 6.34
C LYS A 188 -11.72 2.12 7.72
N ARG A 189 -11.43 2.90 8.78
CA ARG A 189 -11.43 2.39 10.16
C ARG A 189 -12.82 1.91 10.62
N LEU A 190 -13.87 2.65 10.25
CA LEU A 190 -15.24 2.30 10.61
C LEU A 190 -15.70 1.04 9.86
N THR A 191 -15.49 0.97 8.54
CA THR A 191 -15.78 -0.21 7.74
C THR A 191 -15.01 -1.43 8.23
N GLY A 192 -13.74 -1.28 8.60
CA GLY A 192 -12.93 -2.37 9.16
C GLY A 192 -13.49 -2.92 10.48
N ARG A 193 -13.87 -2.04 11.41
CA ARG A 193 -14.48 -2.42 12.69
C ARG A 193 -15.82 -3.13 12.52
N ILE A 194 -16.68 -2.62 11.64
CA ILE A 194 -17.99 -3.21 11.38
C ILE A 194 -17.83 -4.58 10.73
N ASN A 195 -16.94 -4.71 9.74
CA ASN A 195 -16.66 -5.99 9.08
C ASN A 195 -16.17 -7.05 10.08
N SER A 196 -15.28 -6.69 11.00
CA SER A 196 -14.82 -7.63 12.03
C SER A 196 -15.93 -8.07 12.99
N VAL A 197 -16.88 -7.19 13.32
CA VAL A 197 -18.02 -7.53 14.18
C VAL A 197 -18.99 -8.46 13.45
N ILE A 198 -19.29 -8.20 12.17
CA ILE A 198 -20.16 -9.05 11.35
C ILE A 198 -19.56 -10.46 11.22
N MET A 199 -18.26 -10.54 10.94
CA MET A 199 -17.55 -11.82 10.86
C MET A 199 -17.57 -12.58 12.18
N LEU A 200 -17.30 -11.91 13.30
CA LEU A 200 -17.37 -12.55 14.63
C LEU A 200 -18.78 -13.04 14.96
N ALA A 201 -19.81 -12.26 14.65
CA ALA A 201 -21.20 -12.66 14.83
C ALA A 201 -21.58 -13.87 13.97
N ALA A 202 -21.12 -13.90 12.71
CA ALA A 202 -21.32 -15.04 11.81
C ALA A 202 -20.61 -16.31 12.31
N THR A 203 -19.38 -16.18 12.83
CA THR A 203 -18.65 -17.31 13.42
C THR A 203 -19.32 -17.83 14.69
N LEU A 204 -19.79 -16.94 15.57
CA LEU A 204 -20.57 -17.32 16.75
C LEU A 204 -21.84 -18.08 16.36
N TRP A 205 -22.56 -17.56 15.37
CA TRP A 205 -23.75 -18.21 14.85
C TRP A 205 -23.44 -19.59 14.24
N PHE A 206 -22.38 -19.70 13.44
CA PHE A 206 -21.91 -20.97 12.87
C PHE A 206 -21.61 -22.01 13.96
N LEU A 207 -20.87 -21.63 14.99
CA LEU A 207 -20.51 -22.52 16.09
C LEU A 207 -21.74 -22.95 16.90
N VAL A 208 -22.66 -22.02 17.19
CA VAL A 208 -23.90 -22.35 17.90
C VAL A 208 -24.77 -23.31 17.07
N GLN A 209 -24.90 -23.08 15.76
CA GLN A 209 -25.63 -24.00 14.87
C GLN A 209 -24.96 -25.37 14.77
N GLY A 210 -23.62 -25.42 14.70
CA GLY A 210 -22.85 -26.66 14.62
C GLY A 210 -22.94 -27.49 15.91
N PHE A 211 -22.72 -26.88 17.07
CA PHE A 211 -22.71 -27.58 18.35
C PHE A 211 -24.10 -27.94 18.86
N TRP A 212 -25.11 -27.09 18.64
CA TRP A 212 -26.43 -27.30 19.24
C TRP A 212 -27.39 -28.05 18.33
N LEU A 213 -27.29 -27.84 17.01
CA LEU A 213 -28.18 -28.48 16.03
C LEU A 213 -27.50 -29.57 15.21
N GLY A 214 -26.17 -29.73 15.28
CA GLY A 214 -25.43 -30.73 14.51
C GLY A 214 -25.42 -30.46 13.00
N HIS A 215 -25.92 -29.30 12.55
CA HIS A 215 -26.13 -28.94 11.15
C HIS A 215 -24.87 -28.35 10.48
N TRP A 216 -23.73 -29.02 10.62
CA TRP A 216 -22.45 -28.58 10.04
C TRP A 216 -22.52 -28.40 8.50
N GLY A 217 -23.35 -29.20 7.83
CA GLY A 217 -23.50 -29.19 6.37
C GLY A 217 -24.29 -28.01 5.79
N THR A 218 -25.15 -27.34 6.57
CA THR A 218 -25.93 -26.16 6.11
C THR A 218 -25.50 -24.87 6.79
N ALA A 219 -24.78 -24.96 7.92
CA ALA A 219 -24.33 -23.80 8.67
C ALA A 219 -23.35 -22.90 7.91
N TRP A 220 -22.63 -23.41 6.90
CA TRP A 220 -21.68 -22.63 6.09
C TRP A 220 -22.35 -21.50 5.29
N VAL A 221 -23.66 -21.55 5.06
CA VAL A 221 -24.44 -20.51 4.36
C VAL A 221 -24.36 -19.15 5.05
N VAL A 222 -24.02 -19.12 6.34
CA VAL A 222 -23.80 -17.88 7.08
C VAL A 222 -22.66 -17.03 6.50
N PHE A 223 -21.64 -17.64 5.88
CA PHE A 223 -20.48 -16.91 5.35
C PHE A 223 -20.79 -16.12 4.07
N PRO A 224 -21.48 -16.69 3.06
CA PRO A 224 -22.01 -15.90 1.93
C PRO A 224 -22.92 -14.75 2.38
N VAL A 225 -23.83 -15.00 3.35
CA VAL A 225 -24.73 -13.97 3.88
C VAL A 225 -23.95 -12.86 4.59
N ALA A 226 -22.96 -13.21 5.39
CA ALA A 226 -22.06 -12.24 6.03
C ALA A 226 -21.29 -11.43 4.98
N GLY A 227 -20.78 -12.07 3.93
CA GLY A 227 -20.08 -11.39 2.83
C GLY A 227 -20.96 -10.33 2.13
N VAL A 228 -22.22 -10.66 1.85
CA VAL A 228 -23.21 -9.71 1.30
C VAL A 228 -23.49 -8.58 2.29
N ALA A 229 -23.65 -8.88 3.58
CA ALA A 229 -23.84 -7.86 4.60
C ALA A 229 -22.66 -6.89 4.69
N CYS A 230 -21.42 -7.39 4.59
CA CYS A 230 -20.21 -6.56 4.60
C CYS A 230 -20.13 -5.63 3.38
N ALA A 231 -20.55 -6.11 2.20
CA ALA A 231 -20.63 -5.30 0.99
C ALA A 231 -21.68 -4.18 1.10
N LEU A 232 -22.88 -4.50 1.60
CA LEU A 232 -23.94 -3.52 1.84
C LEU A 232 -23.53 -2.47 2.88
N MET A 233 -22.89 -2.89 3.97
CA MET A 233 -22.40 -1.97 4.99
C MET A 233 -21.31 -1.03 4.48
N LYS A 234 -20.47 -1.49 3.54
CA LYS A 234 -19.47 -0.62 2.89
C LYS A 234 -20.15 0.51 2.10
N GLU A 235 -21.23 0.21 1.37
CA GLU A 235 -21.96 1.23 0.60
C GLU A 235 -22.77 2.15 1.50
N LEU A 236 -23.41 1.63 2.56
CA LEU A 236 -24.10 2.45 3.56
C LEU A 236 -23.15 3.42 4.26
N VAL A 237 -22.00 2.95 4.72
CA VAL A 237 -20.99 3.80 5.38
C VAL A 237 -20.46 4.85 4.41
N LYS A 238 -20.35 4.54 3.12
CA LYS A 238 -19.99 5.52 2.08
C LYS A 238 -21.08 6.58 1.92
N LEU A 239 -22.35 6.17 1.79
CA LEU A 239 -23.50 7.06 1.61
C LEU A 239 -23.76 7.98 2.83
N VAL A 240 -23.59 7.47 4.05
CA VAL A 240 -23.78 8.25 5.29
C VAL A 240 -22.69 9.28 5.47
N MET A 241 -21.45 8.95 5.08
CA MET A 241 -20.31 9.83 5.22
C MET A 241 -20.23 10.86 4.07
N GLU A 242 -20.79 10.58 2.89
CA GLU A 242 -20.83 11.52 1.75
C GLU A 242 -21.98 12.54 1.82
N ARG A 243 -22.86 12.48 2.84
CA ARG A 243 -23.83 13.53 3.18
C ARG A 243 -23.24 14.55 4.16
#